data_AF-A0A2U2ZQA8-F1
#
_entry.id   AF-A0A2U2ZQA8-F1
#
_cell.length_a   1.000
_cell.length_b   1.000
_cell.length_c   1.000
_cell.angle_alpha   90.00
_cell.angle_beta   90.00
_cell.angle_gamma   90.00
#
_symmetry.space_group_name_H-M   'P 1'
#
loop_
_entity.id
_entity.type
_entity.pdbx_description
1 polymer ?
#
loop_
_entity_poly.entity_id
_entity_poly.type
_entity_poly.pdbx_seq_one_letter_code
_entity_poly.pdbx_strand_id
1 'polypeptide(L)'
;MSTSHSAAALTAMLPPRPGRGMRMDWAAVEEAWGLEFPSDYKQVIAHYGDVLFGDYLQVLAPSTVTPDTCDEPGAPRGGMGFITADARDTWMVTAPTGVETEAQDLVVWGAASSADLFCWLARGEPDEWPVVVFSHGEDTWTRYDVGMTEFLVRVLRGQPGFEVMIDTPLWGDRHASYANSAERRRAREGGADPKE
;
A
#
# COMPACT_ATOMS: atom_id res chain seq x y z
N MET A 1 8.63 6.90 16.70
CA MET A 1 7.47 6.23 17.35
C MET A 1 7.49 4.79 16.87
N SER A 2 7.30 3.81 17.75
CA SER A 2 7.30 2.38 17.35
C SER A 2 6.07 2.08 16.47
N THR A 3 6.25 1.24 15.45
CA THR A 3 5.22 0.79 14.48
C THR A 3 3.89 0.41 15.12
N SER A 4 3.92 -0.25 16.28
CA SER A 4 2.72 -0.64 17.04
C SER A 4 1.87 0.55 17.52
N HIS A 5 2.49 1.70 17.84
CA HIS A 5 1.75 2.89 18.28
C HIS A 5 1.01 3.56 17.12
N SER A 6 1.62 3.61 15.94
CA SER A 6 1.04 4.23 14.75
C SER A 6 -0.11 3.39 14.18
N ALA A 7 -0.01 2.06 14.23
CA ALA A 7 -1.13 1.17 13.91
C ALA A 7 -2.34 1.39 14.83
N ALA A 8 -2.12 1.55 16.13
CA ALA A 8 -3.18 1.89 17.08
C ALA A 8 -3.79 3.28 16.81
N ALA A 9 -2.97 4.26 16.43
CA ALA A 9 -3.46 5.59 16.05
C ALA A 9 -4.30 5.55 14.77
N LEU A 10 -3.90 4.77 13.76
CA LEU A 10 -4.66 4.58 12.52
C LEU A 10 -6.03 3.95 12.81
N THR A 11 -6.07 2.89 13.62
CA THR A 11 -7.33 2.24 14.00
C THR A 11 -8.23 3.12 14.88
N ALA A 12 -7.67 4.04 15.66
CA ALA A 12 -8.45 5.03 16.38
C ALA A 12 -9.11 6.07 15.45
N MET A 13 -8.41 6.48 14.39
CA MET A 13 -8.93 7.44 13.39
C MET A 13 -9.93 6.77 12.45
N LEU A 14 -9.63 5.55 11.99
CA LEU A 14 -10.44 4.77 11.06
C LEU A 14 -10.85 3.44 11.71
N PRO A 15 -11.80 3.40 12.67
CA PRO A 15 -12.15 2.19 13.40
C PRO A 15 -12.51 1.03 12.46
N PRO A 16 -11.82 -0.14 12.53
CA PRO A 16 -12.07 -1.24 11.63
C PRO A 16 -13.43 -1.89 11.93
N ARG A 17 -14.15 -2.26 10.87
CA ARG A 17 -15.44 -2.96 10.99
C ARG A 17 -15.20 -4.47 11.18
N PRO A 18 -15.89 -5.14 12.12
CA PRO A 18 -15.74 -6.57 12.33
C PRO A 18 -15.97 -7.37 11.04
N GLY A 19 -15.13 -8.38 10.80
CA GLY A 19 -15.25 -9.28 9.65
C GLY A 19 -14.83 -8.71 8.30
N ARG A 20 -14.19 -7.52 8.26
CA ARG A 20 -13.70 -6.91 7.01
C ARG A 20 -12.23 -7.12 6.72
N GLY A 21 -11.45 -7.58 7.69
CA GLY A 21 -10.06 -7.92 7.52
C GLY A 21 -9.82 -9.20 6.72
N MET A 22 -8.57 -9.40 6.30
CA MET A 22 -8.13 -10.59 5.60
C MET A 22 -7.25 -11.44 6.52
N ARG A 23 -7.52 -12.75 6.60
CA ARG A 23 -6.63 -13.70 7.26
C ARG A 23 -5.67 -14.25 6.21
N MET A 24 -4.38 -14.17 6.52
CA MET A 24 -3.32 -14.68 5.66
C MET A 24 -2.43 -15.64 6.45
N ASP A 25 -1.93 -16.66 5.77
CA ASP A 25 -0.82 -17.45 6.25
C ASP A 25 0.48 -16.68 5.96
N TRP A 26 0.90 -15.86 6.93
CA TRP A 26 2.09 -15.01 6.76
C TRP A 26 3.35 -15.82 6.55
N ALA A 27 3.48 -17.01 7.15
CA ALA A 27 4.65 -17.85 6.94
C ALA A 27 4.77 -18.28 5.47
N ALA A 28 3.67 -18.73 4.87
CA ALA A 28 3.64 -19.11 3.46
C ALA A 28 3.84 -17.89 2.52
N VAL A 29 3.31 -16.73 2.88
CA VAL A 29 3.52 -15.48 2.13
C VAL A 29 4.99 -15.07 2.17
N GLU A 30 5.60 -15.03 3.35
CA GLU A 30 7.00 -14.62 3.52
C GLU A 30 7.96 -15.60 2.86
N GLU A 31 7.69 -16.91 2.94
CA GLU A 31 8.42 -17.92 2.19
C GLU A 31 8.32 -17.69 0.67
N ALA A 32 7.12 -17.43 0.15
CA ALA A 32 6.91 -17.21 -1.27
C ALA A 32 7.56 -15.91 -1.79
N TRP A 33 7.62 -14.87 -0.96
CA TRP A 33 8.21 -13.57 -1.30
C TRP A 33 9.71 -13.50 -1.01
N GLY A 34 10.25 -14.41 -0.20
CA GLY A 34 11.65 -14.42 0.22
C GLY A 34 12.02 -13.22 1.12
N LEU A 35 11.02 -12.61 1.77
CA LEU A 35 11.19 -11.50 2.70
C LEU A 35 10.11 -11.54 3.79
N GLU A 36 10.41 -10.93 4.91
CA GLU A 36 9.44 -10.70 5.97
C GLU A 36 8.70 -9.37 5.74
N PHE A 37 7.44 -9.27 6.17
CA PHE A 37 6.67 -8.02 6.04
C PHE A 37 6.63 -7.23 7.36
N PRO A 38 6.55 -5.88 7.28
CA PRO A 38 6.37 -5.03 8.46
C PRO A 38 5.14 -5.45 9.28
N SER A 39 5.27 -5.45 10.60
CA SER A 39 4.20 -5.88 11.52
C SER A 39 2.96 -4.98 11.45
N ASP A 40 3.15 -3.69 11.14
CA ASP A 40 2.06 -2.72 11.03
C ASP A 40 1.22 -2.95 9.76
N TYR A 41 1.86 -3.34 8.66
CA TYR A 41 1.19 -3.80 7.45
C TYR A 41 0.37 -5.06 7.68
N LYS A 42 0.94 -6.05 8.36
CA LYS A 42 0.21 -7.28 8.71
C LYS A 42 -1.06 -6.97 9.52
N GLN A 43 -1.00 -5.99 10.43
CA GLN A 43 -2.16 -5.52 11.19
C GLN A 43 -3.20 -4.81 10.31
N VAL A 44 -2.78 -3.96 9.37
CA VAL A 44 -3.69 -3.31 8.41
C VAL A 44 -4.42 -4.35 7.56
N ILE A 45 -3.71 -5.34 7.00
CA ILE A 45 -4.34 -6.43 6.25
C ILE A 45 -5.30 -7.23 7.14
N ALA A 46 -4.91 -7.54 8.39
CA ALA A 46 -5.76 -8.26 9.33
C ALA A 46 -7.02 -7.51 9.76
N HIS A 47 -7.03 -6.17 9.71
CA HIS A 47 -8.16 -5.33 10.12
C HIS A 47 -9.03 -4.86 8.95
N TYR A 48 -8.41 -4.49 7.83
CA TYR A 48 -9.08 -3.87 6.69
C TYR A 48 -9.04 -4.71 5.41
N GLY A 49 -8.13 -5.67 5.31
CA GLY A 49 -7.91 -6.47 4.09
C GLY A 49 -7.25 -5.64 2.99
N ASP A 50 -7.60 -5.93 1.74
CA ASP A 50 -7.20 -5.17 0.56
C ASP A 50 -8.06 -3.89 0.42
N VAL A 51 -7.76 -2.93 1.26
CA VAL A 51 -8.59 -1.74 1.49
C VAL A 51 -8.24 -0.57 0.56
N LEU A 52 -9.27 0.15 0.08
CA LEU A 52 -9.15 1.47 -0.53
C LEU A 52 -9.47 2.51 0.54
N PHE A 53 -8.53 3.40 0.83
CA PHE A 53 -8.69 4.55 1.73
C PHE A 53 -8.99 5.81 0.93
N GLY A 54 -9.98 6.58 1.40
CA GLY A 54 -10.36 7.89 0.87
C GLY A 54 -10.68 7.88 -0.62
N ASP A 55 -11.18 6.74 -1.13
CA ASP A 55 -11.41 6.51 -2.56
C ASP A 55 -10.19 6.79 -3.46
N TYR A 56 -8.98 6.74 -2.90
CA TYR A 56 -7.74 7.12 -3.57
C TYR A 56 -6.63 6.07 -3.41
N LEU A 57 -6.21 5.76 -2.18
CA LEU A 57 -5.08 4.87 -1.92
C LEU A 57 -5.54 3.44 -1.70
N GLN A 58 -5.21 2.53 -2.61
CA GLN A 58 -5.44 1.10 -2.44
C GLN A 58 -4.23 0.46 -1.75
N VAL A 59 -4.44 -0.12 -0.56
CA VAL A 59 -3.48 -1.04 0.06
C VAL A 59 -3.63 -2.42 -0.59
N LEU A 60 -2.53 -2.93 -1.13
CA LEU A 60 -2.49 -4.19 -1.84
C LEU A 60 -2.22 -5.33 -0.86
N ALA A 61 -2.86 -6.48 -1.07
CA ALA A 61 -2.54 -7.71 -0.35
C ALA A 61 -1.50 -8.52 -1.15
N PRO A 62 -0.54 -9.18 -0.49
CA PRO A 62 0.42 -10.04 -1.16
C PRO A 62 -0.25 -11.34 -1.60
N SER A 63 0.33 -12.00 -2.60
CA SER A 63 -0.13 -13.31 -3.08
C SER A 63 0.99 -14.33 -2.99
N THR A 64 0.67 -15.60 -2.76
CA THR A 64 1.61 -16.72 -2.92
C THR A 64 1.63 -17.25 -4.36
N VAL A 65 0.58 -16.97 -5.13
CA VAL A 65 0.41 -17.47 -6.50
C VAL A 65 0.71 -16.40 -7.53
N THR A 66 1.36 -16.83 -8.61
CA THR A 66 1.46 -16.10 -9.87
C THR A 66 0.20 -16.43 -10.68
N PRO A 67 -0.47 -15.45 -11.32
CA PRO A 67 -1.63 -15.71 -12.15
C PRO A 67 -1.32 -16.68 -13.29
N ASP A 68 -2.25 -17.58 -13.60
CA ASP A 68 -2.13 -18.59 -14.67
C ASP A 68 -1.89 -17.98 -16.06
N THR A 69 -2.15 -16.69 -16.24
CA THR A 69 -1.87 -15.95 -17.47
C THR A 69 -0.40 -15.63 -17.68
N CYS A 70 0.47 -15.98 -16.73
CA CYS A 70 1.90 -15.67 -16.76
C CYS A 70 2.70 -16.97 -16.78
N ASP A 71 3.22 -17.31 -17.97
CA ASP A 71 3.95 -18.55 -18.21
C ASP A 71 5.44 -18.48 -17.83
N GLU A 72 5.93 -17.29 -17.46
CA GLU A 72 7.35 -17.04 -17.23
C GLU A 72 7.79 -17.49 -15.82
N PRO A 73 8.82 -18.34 -15.70
CA PRO A 73 9.39 -18.68 -14.40
C PRO A 73 9.86 -17.44 -13.65
N GLY A 74 9.34 -17.23 -12.43
CA GLY A 74 9.63 -16.04 -11.62
C GLY A 74 8.69 -14.87 -11.85
N ALA A 75 7.61 -15.04 -12.62
CA ALA A 75 6.62 -14.00 -12.84
C ALA A 75 5.99 -13.48 -11.52
N PRO A 76 5.62 -12.18 -11.47
CA PRO A 76 5.24 -11.53 -10.23
C PRO A 76 3.99 -12.14 -9.56
N ARG A 77 3.99 -12.16 -8.23
CA ARG A 77 2.95 -12.83 -7.43
C ARG A 77 1.75 -11.92 -7.19
N GLY A 78 0.71 -12.09 -7.99
CA GLY A 78 -0.55 -11.34 -7.88
C GLY A 78 -0.36 -9.83 -8.06
N GLY A 79 -1.41 -9.05 -7.78
CA GLY A 79 -1.42 -7.61 -8.06
C GLY A 79 -0.26 -6.83 -7.41
N MET A 80 0.03 -7.11 -6.13
CA MET A 80 1.16 -6.48 -5.43
C MET A 80 2.51 -6.80 -6.07
N GLY A 81 2.71 -8.05 -6.52
CA GLY A 81 3.92 -8.45 -7.22
C GLY A 81 4.07 -7.70 -8.56
N PHE A 82 3.01 -7.65 -9.36
CA PHE A 82 3.05 -6.94 -10.66
C PHE A 82 3.38 -5.47 -10.50
N ILE A 83 2.70 -4.79 -9.58
CA ILE A 83 2.92 -3.38 -9.35
C ILE A 83 4.32 -3.15 -8.74
N THR A 84 4.84 -4.08 -7.94
CA THR A 84 6.24 -4.04 -7.49
C THR A 84 7.21 -4.10 -8.68
N ALA A 85 6.99 -4.99 -9.65
CA ALA A 85 7.84 -5.04 -10.85
C ALA A 85 7.78 -3.71 -11.64
N ASP A 86 6.57 -3.17 -11.84
CA ASP A 86 6.36 -1.90 -12.53
C ASP A 86 7.03 -0.71 -11.81
N ALA A 87 7.00 -0.68 -10.48
CA ALA A 87 7.71 0.32 -9.68
C ALA A 87 9.22 0.25 -9.86
N ARG A 88 9.78 -0.96 -10.00
CA ARG A 88 11.21 -1.18 -10.24
C ARG A 88 11.61 -0.71 -11.62
N ASP A 89 10.81 -1.00 -12.63
CA ASP A 89 11.03 -0.50 -14.00
C ASP A 89 10.95 1.03 -14.04
N THR A 90 9.94 1.60 -13.39
CA THR A 90 9.77 3.06 -13.26
C THR A 90 10.97 3.70 -12.58
N TRP A 91 11.48 3.10 -11.50
CA TRP A 91 12.69 3.57 -10.82
C TRP A 91 13.90 3.61 -11.75
N MET A 92 14.10 2.55 -12.56
CA MET A 92 15.20 2.47 -13.50
C MET A 92 15.11 3.51 -14.62
N VAL A 93 13.89 3.82 -15.07
CA VAL A 93 13.63 4.81 -16.13
C VAL A 93 13.84 6.24 -15.60
N THR A 94 13.33 6.53 -14.41
CA THR A 94 13.38 7.87 -13.80
C THR A 94 14.74 8.20 -13.19
N ALA A 95 15.49 7.18 -12.76
CA ALA A 95 16.85 7.27 -12.21
C ALA A 95 17.02 8.44 -11.21
N PRO A 96 16.21 8.50 -10.14
CA PRO A 96 16.19 9.64 -9.23
C PRO A 96 17.51 9.77 -8.46
N THR A 97 17.99 11.02 -8.30
CA THR A 97 19.31 11.31 -7.71
C THR A 97 19.25 11.64 -6.22
N GLY A 98 18.06 11.74 -5.62
CA GLY A 98 17.84 12.20 -4.24
C GLY A 98 17.46 11.13 -3.22
N VAL A 99 17.34 9.87 -3.63
CA VAL A 99 16.92 8.77 -2.77
C VAL A 99 17.90 7.61 -2.94
N GLU A 100 18.70 7.33 -1.90
CA GLU A 100 19.70 6.25 -1.91
C GLU A 100 19.03 4.87 -1.82
N THR A 101 18.68 4.29 -2.97
CA THR A 101 18.16 2.93 -3.06
C THR A 101 18.45 2.28 -4.40
N GLU A 102 18.42 0.95 -4.42
CA GLU A 102 18.39 0.16 -5.65
C GLU A 102 16.94 -0.18 -6.00
N ALA A 103 16.63 -0.35 -7.28
CA ALA A 103 15.30 -0.73 -7.74
C ALA A 103 14.83 -2.01 -7.04
N GLN A 104 15.69 -3.02 -6.95
CA GLN A 104 15.38 -4.33 -6.35
C GLN A 104 14.92 -4.28 -4.88
N ASP A 105 15.23 -3.20 -4.16
CA ASP A 105 14.84 -3.03 -2.77
C ASP A 105 13.43 -2.44 -2.62
N LEU A 106 12.82 -1.98 -3.72
CA LEU A 106 11.45 -1.50 -3.71
C LEU A 106 10.46 -2.66 -3.62
N VAL A 107 9.52 -2.53 -2.69
CA VAL A 107 8.34 -3.40 -2.57
C VAL A 107 7.11 -2.50 -2.45
N VAL A 108 6.18 -2.60 -3.40
CA VAL A 108 4.97 -1.78 -3.39
C VAL A 108 3.97 -2.34 -2.40
N TRP A 109 3.40 -1.48 -1.56
CA TRP A 109 2.32 -1.81 -0.63
C TRP A 109 1.00 -1.10 -0.94
N GLY A 110 1.06 0.00 -1.70
CA GLY A 110 -0.12 0.71 -2.14
C GLY A 110 0.03 1.35 -3.51
N ALA A 111 -1.11 1.55 -4.16
CA ALA A 111 -1.19 2.25 -5.44
C ALA A 111 -2.45 3.11 -5.49
N ALA A 112 -2.38 4.21 -6.24
CA ALA A 112 -3.53 5.07 -6.51
C ALA A 112 -3.94 4.99 -7.98
N SER A 113 -5.18 5.35 -8.29
CA SER A 113 -5.67 5.43 -9.68
C SER A 113 -4.97 6.50 -10.51
N SER A 114 -4.32 7.46 -9.87
CA SER A 114 -3.41 8.45 -10.48
C SER A 114 -2.07 7.85 -10.92
N ALA A 115 -1.86 6.54 -10.72
CA ALA A 115 -0.59 5.84 -10.89
C ALA A 115 0.50 6.22 -9.89
N ASP A 116 0.15 6.92 -8.80
CA ASP A 116 1.06 7.11 -7.68
C ASP A 116 1.34 5.77 -7.00
N LEU A 117 2.62 5.52 -6.70
CA LEU A 117 3.09 4.26 -6.13
C LEU A 117 3.61 4.49 -4.71
N PHE A 118 3.20 3.61 -3.80
CA PHE A 118 3.59 3.65 -2.40
C PHE A 118 4.39 2.40 -2.08
N CYS A 119 5.68 2.59 -1.83
CA CYS A 119 6.67 1.53 -1.68
C CYS A 119 7.26 1.54 -0.27
N TRP A 120 7.84 0.41 0.11
CA TRP A 120 8.87 0.32 1.13
C TRP A 120 10.24 0.22 0.47
N LEU A 121 11.29 0.63 1.20
CA LEU A 121 12.63 0.16 0.94
C LEU A 121 12.94 -1.03 1.84
N ALA A 122 12.87 -2.22 1.27
CA ALA A 122 12.96 -3.49 1.96
C ALA A 122 14.40 -3.89 2.30
N ARG A 123 15.09 -3.05 3.07
CA ARG A 123 16.47 -3.29 3.53
C ARG A 123 16.56 -3.27 5.05
N GLY A 124 17.17 -4.31 5.61
CA GLY A 124 17.32 -4.48 7.06
C GLY A 124 16.01 -4.93 7.71
N GLU A 125 15.79 -4.48 8.95
CA GLU A 125 14.66 -4.91 9.78
C GLU A 125 13.30 -4.45 9.19
N PRO A 126 12.33 -5.36 8.96
CA PRO A 126 11.04 -5.02 8.34
C PRO A 126 10.26 -3.90 9.01
N ASP A 127 10.28 -3.83 10.34
CA ASP A 127 9.57 -2.78 11.09
C ASP A 127 10.22 -1.39 10.97
N GLU A 128 11.42 -1.31 10.39
CA GLU A 128 12.15 -0.06 10.17
C GLU A 128 12.15 0.37 8.71
N TRP A 129 11.49 -0.38 7.82
CA TRP A 129 11.46 -0.07 6.40
C TRP A 129 10.80 1.29 6.14
N PRO A 130 11.51 2.24 5.52
CA PRO A 130 11.00 3.56 5.21
C PRO A 130 10.00 3.50 4.05
N VAL A 131 9.04 4.41 4.06
CA VAL A 131 8.13 4.61 2.93
C VAL A 131 8.81 5.44 1.85
N VAL A 132 8.64 5.02 0.60
CA VAL A 132 9.04 5.80 -0.58
C VAL A 132 7.82 5.92 -1.49
N VAL A 133 7.52 7.15 -1.90
CA VAL A 133 6.37 7.45 -2.75
C VAL A 133 6.86 7.96 -4.09
N PHE A 134 6.34 7.38 -5.17
CA PHE A 134 6.43 7.96 -6.51
C PHE A 134 5.15 8.74 -6.77
N SER A 135 5.30 10.06 -6.98
CA SER A 135 4.23 10.89 -7.52
C SER A 135 4.32 10.85 -9.04
N HIS A 136 3.32 10.25 -9.68
CA HIS A 136 3.27 10.14 -11.13
C HIS A 136 3.05 11.50 -11.79
N GLY A 137 2.23 12.36 -11.18
CA GLY A 137 1.97 13.71 -11.70
C GLY A 137 3.21 14.61 -11.73
N GLU A 138 4.08 14.45 -10.72
CA GLU A 138 5.30 15.26 -10.56
C GLU A 138 6.57 14.53 -11.03
N ASP A 139 6.44 13.29 -11.52
CA ASP A 139 7.54 12.39 -11.90
C ASP A 139 8.67 12.35 -10.84
N THR A 140 8.29 12.31 -9.56
CA THR A 140 9.21 12.52 -8.44
C THR A 140 9.10 11.41 -7.41
N TRP A 141 10.25 10.89 -6.99
CA TRP A 141 10.40 9.95 -5.87
C TRP A 141 10.74 10.68 -4.57
N THR A 142 9.95 10.46 -3.53
CA THR A 142 10.15 11.07 -2.21
C THR A 142 10.26 9.99 -1.15
N ARG A 143 11.29 10.07 -0.31
CA ARG A 143 11.50 9.17 0.83
C ARG A 143 11.00 9.78 2.13
N TYR A 144 10.35 8.95 2.95
CA TYR A 144 9.91 9.25 4.30
C TYR A 144 10.48 8.21 5.27
N ASP A 145 11.27 8.66 6.24
CA ASP A 145 11.89 7.78 7.27
C ASP A 145 10.88 7.38 8.36
N VAL A 146 9.76 6.80 7.93
CA VAL A 146 8.70 6.25 8.77
C VAL A 146 8.11 5.00 8.12
N GLY A 147 7.54 4.12 8.94
CA GLY A 147 6.78 2.96 8.45
C GLY A 147 5.41 3.33 7.88
N MET A 148 4.72 2.34 7.31
CA MET A 148 3.47 2.53 6.54
C MET A 148 2.38 3.21 7.36
N THR A 149 2.09 2.69 8.56
CA THR A 149 0.97 3.22 9.37
C THR A 149 1.24 4.61 9.89
N GLU A 150 2.49 4.93 10.23
CA GLU A 150 2.88 6.30 10.60
C GLU A 150 2.72 7.26 9.43
N PHE A 151 3.15 6.87 8.23
CA PHE A 151 2.92 7.66 7.01
C PHE A 151 1.42 7.97 6.82
N LEU A 152 0.56 6.95 6.89
CA LEU A 152 -0.89 7.12 6.76
C LEU A 152 -1.46 8.04 7.84
N VAL A 153 -1.07 7.87 9.11
CA VAL A 153 -1.52 8.75 10.21
C VAL A 153 -1.12 10.20 9.98
N ARG A 154 0.08 10.46 9.45
CA ARG A 154 0.55 11.83 9.18
C ARG A 154 -0.21 12.47 8.02
N VAL A 155 -0.50 11.71 6.97
CA VAL A 155 -1.34 12.14 5.83
C VAL A 155 -2.76 12.48 6.32
N LEU A 156 -3.41 11.58 7.06
CA LEU A 156 -4.76 11.81 7.59
C LEU A 156 -4.82 12.98 8.59
N ARG A 157 -3.70 13.35 9.20
CA ARG A 157 -3.58 14.52 10.07
C ARG A 157 -3.27 15.81 9.33
N GLY A 158 -2.91 15.74 8.04
CA GLY A 158 -2.43 16.87 7.25
C GLY A 158 -1.12 17.44 7.80
N GLN A 159 -0.21 16.57 8.24
CA GLN A 159 1.03 17.00 8.88
C GLN A 159 2.03 17.54 7.83
N PRO A 160 2.60 18.75 8.02
CA PRO A 160 3.64 19.27 7.14
C PRO A 160 4.83 18.31 6.96
N GLY A 161 5.42 18.31 5.77
CA GLY A 161 6.45 17.37 5.34
C GLY A 161 5.91 16.05 4.78
N PHE A 162 4.62 15.96 4.46
CA PHE A 162 3.95 14.82 3.81
C PHE A 162 3.07 15.27 2.63
N GLU A 163 3.39 16.43 2.05
CA GLU A 163 2.58 17.13 1.06
C GLU A 163 2.41 16.39 -0.27
N VAL A 164 3.08 15.25 -0.48
CA VAL A 164 2.82 14.38 -1.65
C VAL A 164 1.34 13.99 -1.79
N MET A 165 0.59 14.07 -0.68
CA MET A 165 -0.84 13.78 -0.65
C MET A 165 -1.74 15.02 -0.62
N ILE A 166 -1.21 16.26 -0.66
CA ILE A 166 -1.95 17.48 -0.32
C ILE A 166 -3.22 17.71 -1.16
N ASP A 167 -3.20 17.32 -2.42
CA ASP A 167 -4.32 17.47 -3.36
C ASP A 167 -5.21 16.22 -3.44
N THR A 168 -5.01 15.26 -2.54
CA THR A 168 -5.77 14.01 -2.49
C THR A 168 -6.88 14.07 -1.45
N PRO A 169 -7.97 13.30 -1.60
CA PRO A 169 -9.03 13.23 -0.60
C PRO A 169 -8.58 12.74 0.79
N LEU A 170 -7.40 12.13 0.90
CA LEU A 170 -6.88 11.62 2.17
C LEU A 170 -6.23 12.68 3.05
N TRP A 171 -5.79 13.80 2.47
CA TRP A 171 -5.03 14.79 3.21
C TRP A 171 -5.88 15.51 4.25
N GLY A 172 -5.49 15.33 5.52
CA GLY A 172 -6.20 15.95 6.65
C GLY A 172 -7.56 15.33 6.98
N ASP A 173 -8.00 14.29 6.26
CA ASP A 173 -9.27 13.62 6.54
C ASP A 173 -9.11 12.54 7.60
N ARG A 174 -9.41 12.89 8.85
CA ARG A 174 -9.33 11.97 10.00
C ARG A 174 -10.44 10.92 10.02
N HIS A 175 -11.43 11.02 9.14
CA HIS A 175 -12.57 10.11 9.04
C HIS A 175 -12.73 9.59 7.61
N ALA A 176 -11.62 9.50 6.87
CA ALA A 176 -11.61 9.05 5.48
C ALA A 176 -12.45 7.79 5.27
N SER A 177 -13.21 7.78 4.16
CA SER A 177 -13.92 6.59 3.73
C SER A 177 -12.94 5.43 3.56
N TYR A 178 -13.41 4.21 3.79
CA TYR A 178 -12.63 3.05 3.38
C TYR A 178 -13.55 1.90 2.99
N ALA A 179 -13.11 1.13 2.00
CA ALA A 179 -13.83 -0.05 1.53
C ALA A 179 -12.85 -1.09 1.00
N ASN A 180 -13.03 -2.35 1.38
CA ASN A 180 -12.26 -3.46 0.81
C ASN A 180 -12.82 -3.92 -0.56
N SER A 181 -12.10 -4.78 -1.28
CA SER A 181 -12.54 -5.22 -2.62
C SER A 181 -13.91 -5.89 -2.61
N ALA A 182 -14.23 -6.67 -1.58
CA ALA A 182 -15.54 -7.33 -1.46
C ALA A 182 -16.68 -6.31 -1.29
N GLU A 183 -16.47 -5.22 -0.55
CA GLU A 183 -17.43 -4.12 -0.44
C GLU A 183 -17.59 -3.36 -1.75
N ARG A 184 -16.48 -2.99 -2.40
CA ARG A 184 -16.52 -2.27 -3.67
C ARG A 184 -17.22 -3.09 -4.76
N ARG A 185 -17.01 -4.41 -4.78
CA ARG A 185 -17.71 -5.32 -5.69
C ARG A 185 -19.22 -5.33 -5.44
N ARG A 186 -19.65 -5.48 -4.19
CA ARG A 186 -21.08 -5.42 -3.81
C ARG A 186 -21.73 -4.08 -4.17
N ALA A 187 -21.03 -2.97 -3.97
CA ALA A 187 -21.53 -1.65 -4.32
C ALA A 187 -21.73 -1.48 -5.84
N ARG A 188 -20.82 -2.01 -6.66
CA ARG A 188 -20.93 -1.98 -8.13
C ARG A 188 -22.06 -2.88 -8.64
N GLU A 189 -22.22 -4.06 -8.06
CA GLU A 189 -23.28 -5.01 -8.43
C GLU A 189 -24.67 -4.50 -7.99
N GLY A 190 -24.78 -3.82 -6.83
CA GLY A 190 -26.03 -3.24 -6.34
C GLY A 190 -26.40 -1.88 -6.93
N GLY A 191 -25.45 -1.19 -7.57
CA GLY A 191 -25.66 0.09 -8.27
C GLY A 191 -25.92 -0.03 -9.77
N ALA A 192 -25.94 -1.26 -10.31
CA ALA A 192 -26.40 -1.51 -11.66
C ALA A 192 -27.93 -1.43 -11.70
N ASP A 193 -28.43 -0.22 -11.93
CA ASP A 193 -29.84 0.04 -12.21
C ASP A 193 -30.30 -0.87 -13.38
N PRO A 194 -31.41 -1.62 -13.28
CA PRO A 194 -31.91 -2.39 -14.41
C PRO A 194 -32.28 -1.37 -15.48
N LYS A 195 -31.60 -1.43 -16.63
CA LYS A 195 -32.02 -0.69 -17.82
C LYS A 195 -33.49 -1.05 -18.09
N GLU A 196 -34.39 -0.08 -17.90
CA GLU A 196 -35.74 -0.09 -18.49
C GLU A 196 -35.66 -0.17 -20.03
#